data_AF-A0A1F8EAK0-F1
#
_entry.id   AF-A0A1F8EAK0-F1
#
_cell.length_a   1.000
_cell.length_b   1.000
_cell.length_c   1.000
_cell.angle_alpha   90.00
_cell.angle_beta   90.00
_cell.angle_gamma   90.00
#
_symmetry.space_group_name_H-M   'P 1'
#
loop_
_entity.id
_entity.type
_entity.pdbx_description
1 polymer ?
#
loop_
_entity_poly.entity_id
_entity_poly.type
_entity_poly.pdbx_seq_one_letter_code
_entity_poly.pdbx_strand_id
1 'polypeptide(L)'
;MFKLNSNLPRPAGGDQQGSVIIFTLLILGSMLAITLALATIYLPRIRVISDAGAGSAGAIYAADSAIEWCLYTYRENPPLPSPAMPVMSNGATYTLIPPTGCEPSATPAPLSVQAVGTYNSVSRSLQVNVQITP
;
A
#
# COMPACT_ATOMS: atom_id res chain seq x y z
N MET A 1 49.37 -62.03 -43.82
CA MET A 1 48.02 -61.57 -44.21
C MET A 1 47.08 -61.87 -43.05
N PHE A 2 46.79 -60.87 -42.20
CA PHE A 2 46.08 -61.03 -40.92
C PHE A 2 44.58 -60.77 -41.15
N LYS A 3 43.72 -61.78 -40.91
CA LYS A 3 42.26 -61.63 -40.93
C LYS A 3 41.78 -61.20 -39.55
N LEU A 4 41.14 -60.03 -39.44
CA LEU A 4 40.43 -59.61 -38.24
C LEU A 4 39.04 -60.27 -38.19
N ASN A 5 38.78 -60.99 -37.10
CA ASN A 5 37.49 -61.60 -36.79
C ASN A 5 36.53 -60.51 -36.29
N SER A 6 35.40 -60.34 -36.98
CA SER A 6 34.46 -59.21 -36.83
C SER A 6 33.34 -59.44 -35.82
N ASN A 7 33.51 -60.33 -34.84
CA ASN A 7 32.47 -60.67 -33.85
C ASN A 7 32.70 -59.96 -32.51
N LEU A 8 32.67 -58.63 -32.49
CA LEU A 8 32.57 -57.88 -31.22
C LEU A 8 31.10 -57.51 -30.96
N PRO A 9 30.53 -57.87 -29.80
CA PRO A 9 29.17 -57.50 -29.45
C PRO A 9 29.06 -55.98 -29.36
N ARG A 10 28.13 -55.44 -30.16
CA ARG A 10 27.80 -54.01 -30.19
C ARG A 10 27.04 -53.67 -28.90
N PRO A 11 27.45 -52.65 -28.12
CA PRO A 11 26.67 -52.21 -26.97
C PRO A 11 25.33 -51.65 -27.46
N ALA A 12 24.24 -52.27 -27.02
CA ALA A 12 22.88 -51.80 -27.23
C ALA A 12 22.62 -50.55 -26.38
N GLY A 13 23.14 -49.40 -26.82
CA GLY A 13 22.87 -48.09 -26.23
C GLY A 13 21.72 -47.42 -26.96
N GLY A 14 20.49 -47.85 -26.72
CA GLY A 14 19.32 -47.29 -27.40
C GLY A 14 18.06 -47.50 -26.59
N ASP A 15 17.88 -46.69 -25.54
CA ASP A 15 16.57 -46.46 -24.88
C ASP A 15 16.61 -45.32 -23.84
N GLN A 16 17.79 -44.86 -23.41
CA GLN A 16 17.92 -43.86 -22.33
C GLN A 16 17.91 -42.39 -22.80
N GLN A 17 18.06 -42.12 -24.10
CA GLN A 17 18.21 -40.76 -24.62
C GLN A 17 16.92 -39.93 -24.58
N GLY A 18 15.74 -40.57 -24.67
CA GLY A 18 14.45 -39.88 -24.61
C GLY A 18 14.07 -39.41 -23.20
N SER A 19 14.52 -40.13 -22.16
CA SER A 19 14.17 -39.84 -20.77
C SER A 19 14.79 -38.52 -20.27
N VAL A 20 16.00 -38.19 -20.75
CA VAL A 20 16.71 -36.96 -20.34
C VAL A 20 15.93 -35.70 -20.74
N ILE A 21 15.34 -35.68 -21.93
CA ILE A 21 14.58 -34.51 -22.41
C ILE A 21 13.35 -34.27 -21.54
N ILE A 22 12.63 -35.34 -21.19
CA ILE A 22 11.44 -35.26 -20.33
C ILE A 22 11.81 -34.74 -18.94
N PHE A 23 12.92 -35.23 -18.35
CA PHE A 23 13.39 -34.75 -17.05
C PHE A 23 13.76 -33.27 -17.07
N THR A 24 14.44 -32.81 -18.13
CA THR A 24 14.80 -31.38 -18.24
C THR A 24 13.57 -30.47 -18.35
N LEU A 25 12.55 -30.89 -19.10
CA LEU A 25 11.29 -30.16 -19.23
C LEU A 25 10.51 -30.11 -17.91
N LEU A 26 10.52 -31.21 -17.14
CA LEU A 26 9.89 -31.26 -15.82
C LEU A 26 10.57 -30.32 -14.83
N ILE A 27 11.90 -30.26 -14.84
CA ILE A 27 12.67 -29.36 -13.97
C ILE A 27 12.47 -27.90 -14.40
N LEU A 28 12.55 -27.59 -15.69
CA LEU A 28 12.30 -26.24 -16.20
C LEU A 28 10.87 -25.77 -15.93
N GLY A 29 9.89 -26.66 -16.12
CA GLY A 29 8.48 -26.38 -15.85
C GLY A 29 8.23 -26.11 -14.36
N SER A 30 8.81 -26.90 -13.47
CA SER A 30 8.66 -26.69 -12.02
C SER A 30 9.36 -25.41 -11.55
N MET A 31 10.55 -25.11 -12.04
CA MET A 31 11.24 -23.84 -11.78
C MET A 31 10.41 -22.64 -12.25
N LEU A 32 9.87 -22.69 -13.47
CA LEU A 32 9.01 -21.64 -14.00
C LEU A 32 7.77 -21.46 -13.12
N ALA A 33 7.08 -22.54 -12.76
CA ALA A 33 5.89 -22.48 -11.89
C ALA A 33 6.19 -21.83 -10.53
N ILE A 34 7.33 -22.17 -9.91
CA ILE A 34 7.75 -21.56 -8.63
C ILE A 34 7.99 -20.06 -8.80
N THR A 35 8.67 -19.64 -9.87
CA THR A 35 8.94 -18.20 -10.10
C THR A 35 7.67 -17.39 -10.33
N LEU A 36 6.70 -17.91 -11.10
CA LEU A 36 5.42 -17.22 -11.28
C LEU A 36 4.63 -17.16 -9.97
N ALA A 37 4.66 -18.23 -9.16
CA ALA A 37 3.99 -18.23 -7.85
C ALA A 37 4.60 -17.18 -6.90
N LEU A 38 5.93 -16.99 -6.92
CA LEU A 38 6.58 -15.94 -6.13
C LEU A 38 6.22 -14.55 -6.67
N ALA A 39 6.22 -14.37 -8.00
CA ALA A 39 5.89 -13.09 -8.62
C ALA A 39 4.48 -12.60 -8.24
N THR A 40 3.48 -13.48 -8.23
CA THR A 40 2.10 -13.12 -7.84
C THR A 40 1.99 -12.71 -6.37
N ILE A 41 2.83 -13.23 -5.49
CA ILE A 41 2.87 -12.87 -4.06
C ILE A 41 3.58 -11.52 -3.85
N TYR A 42 4.68 -11.27 -4.55
CA TYR A 42 5.49 -10.07 -4.32
C TYR A 42 4.94 -8.80 -5.00
N LEU A 43 4.32 -8.91 -6.17
CA LEU A 43 3.81 -7.74 -6.90
C LEU A 43 2.79 -6.89 -6.10
N PRO A 44 1.80 -7.49 -5.39
CA PRO A 44 0.90 -6.72 -4.53
C PRO A 44 1.62 -6.01 -3.38
N ARG A 45 2.66 -6.63 -2.81
CA ARG A 45 3.41 -6.08 -1.68
C ARG A 45 4.14 -4.80 -2.04
N ILE A 46 4.70 -4.71 -3.25
CA ILE A 46 5.38 -3.50 -3.75
C ILE A 46 4.40 -2.32 -3.86
N ARG A 47 3.17 -2.56 -4.35
CA ARG A 47 2.15 -1.51 -4.45
C ARG A 47 1.70 -1.00 -3.09
N VAL A 48 1.54 -1.90 -2.12
CA VAL A 48 1.18 -1.51 -0.74
C VAL A 48 2.28 -0.64 -0.13
N ILE A 49 3.56 -0.96 -0.37
CA ILE A 49 4.68 -0.16 0.14
C ILE A 49 4.74 1.22 -0.53
N SER A 50 4.48 1.32 -1.85
CA SER A 50 4.47 2.61 -2.54
C SER A 50 3.32 3.50 -2.07
N ASP A 51 2.13 2.93 -1.88
CA ASP A 51 0.95 3.69 -1.45
C ASP A 51 1.05 4.07 0.03
N ALA A 52 1.62 3.21 0.87
CA ALA A 52 1.82 3.47 2.31
C ALA A 52 3.00 4.42 2.60
N GLY A 53 4.01 4.50 1.73
CA GLY A 53 5.22 5.27 1.97
C GLY A 53 5.05 6.78 1.76
N ALA A 54 5.23 7.24 0.52
CA ALA A 54 5.36 8.68 0.24
C ALA A 54 4.02 9.43 0.19
N GLY A 55 2.96 8.80 -0.30
CA GLY A 55 1.64 9.42 -0.45
C GLY A 55 0.84 9.42 0.86
N SER A 56 0.81 8.28 1.55
CA SER A 56 -0.02 8.10 2.76
C SER A 56 0.45 8.94 3.94
N ALA A 57 1.76 9.12 4.15
CA ALA A 57 2.26 9.92 5.26
C ALA A 57 1.84 11.40 5.12
N GLY A 58 1.97 11.96 3.90
CA GLY A 58 1.53 13.32 3.62
C GLY A 58 0.02 13.51 3.75
N ALA A 59 -0.77 12.53 3.29
CA ALA A 59 -2.22 12.53 3.43
C ALA A 59 -2.67 12.47 4.91
N ILE A 60 -2.03 11.62 5.72
CA ILE A 60 -2.33 11.54 7.17
C ILE A 60 -1.94 12.83 7.86
N TYR A 61 -0.75 13.38 7.58
CA TYR A 61 -0.29 14.62 8.19
C TYR A 61 -1.22 15.80 7.89
N ALA A 62 -1.74 15.88 6.66
CA ALA A 62 -2.74 16.88 6.28
C ALA A 62 -4.06 16.71 7.05
N ALA A 63 -4.54 15.47 7.19
CA ALA A 63 -5.76 15.17 7.95
C ALA A 63 -5.59 15.50 9.44
N ASP A 64 -4.46 15.13 10.03
CA ASP A 64 -4.14 15.32 11.45
C ASP A 64 -4.06 16.81 11.81
N SER A 65 -3.35 17.58 10.99
CA SER A 65 -3.24 19.04 11.19
C SER A 65 -4.59 19.75 11.11
N ALA A 66 -5.49 19.29 10.22
CA ALA A 66 -6.84 19.85 10.12
C ALA A 66 -7.68 19.53 11.38
N ILE A 67 -7.55 18.33 11.94
CA ILE A 67 -8.22 17.94 13.18
C ILE A 67 -7.68 18.71 14.38
N GLU A 68 -6.36 18.87 14.48
CA GLU A 68 -5.75 19.65 15.56
C GLU A 68 -6.21 21.11 15.53
N TRP A 69 -6.33 21.71 14.34
CA TRP A 69 -6.93 23.04 14.21
C TRP A 69 -8.39 23.07 14.66
N CYS A 70 -9.17 22.02 14.33
CA CYS A 70 -10.55 21.90 14.79
C CYS A 70 -10.67 21.76 16.31
N LEU A 71 -9.83 20.94 16.92
CA LEU A 71 -9.79 20.75 18.37
C LEU A 71 -9.34 22.01 19.10
N TYR A 72 -8.36 22.73 18.53
CA TYR A 72 -7.90 24.01 19.05
C TYR A 72 -9.05 25.04 19.06
N THR A 73 -9.73 25.21 17.93
CA THR A 73 -10.84 26.16 17.80
C THR A 73 -12.00 25.81 18.74
N TYR A 74 -12.29 24.52 18.89
CA TYR A 74 -13.33 24.03 19.80
C TYR A 74 -12.98 24.22 21.28
N ARG A 75 -11.71 24.05 21.68
CA ARG A 75 -11.27 24.20 23.08
C ARG A 75 -11.11 25.66 23.49
N GLU A 76 -10.46 26.47 22.66
CA GLU A 76 -10.14 27.85 23.02
C GLU A 76 -11.27 28.83 22.74
N ASN A 77 -12.29 28.44 21.97
CA ASN A 77 -13.41 29.29 21.55
C ASN A 77 -12.95 30.73 21.22
N PRO A 78 -12.02 30.89 20.26
CA PRO A 78 -11.44 32.18 19.97
C PRO A 78 -12.55 33.16 19.51
N PRO A 79 -12.45 34.46 19.88
CA PRO A 79 -13.38 35.46 19.40
C PRO A 79 -13.28 35.60 17.87
N LEU A 80 -14.44 35.74 17.21
CA LEU A 80 -14.52 35.86 15.76
C LEU A 80 -13.72 37.07 15.22
N PRO A 81 -13.02 36.95 14.07
CA PRO A 81 -12.98 35.78 13.19
C PRO A 81 -12.05 34.66 13.68
N SER A 82 -12.48 33.41 13.50
CA SER A 82 -11.69 32.21 13.81
C SER A 82 -10.35 32.23 13.05
N PRO A 83 -9.24 31.75 13.66
CA PRO A 83 -7.95 31.68 12.98
C PRO A 83 -8.06 30.93 11.65
N ALA A 84 -7.48 31.48 10.58
CA ALA A 84 -7.53 30.84 9.27
C ALA A 84 -6.95 29.42 9.33
N MET A 85 -7.56 28.49 8.60
CA MET A 85 -7.09 27.11 8.56
C MET A 85 -5.68 27.03 7.98
N PRO A 86 -4.82 26.11 8.47
CA PRO A 86 -3.44 26.00 8.01
C PRO A 86 -3.39 25.56 6.55
N VAL A 87 -2.58 26.25 5.73
CA VAL A 87 -2.35 25.88 4.32
C VAL A 87 -1.05 25.12 4.20
N MET A 88 -1.10 23.92 3.63
CA MET A 88 0.09 23.08 3.46
C MET A 88 0.92 23.56 2.26
N SER A 89 2.22 23.82 2.47
CA SER A 89 3.15 24.28 1.43
C SER A 89 3.61 23.18 0.47
N ASN A 90 3.38 21.91 0.82
CA ASN A 90 3.80 20.72 0.06
C ASN A 90 2.77 20.26 -0.98
N GLY A 91 1.67 20.99 -1.17
CA GLY A 91 0.60 20.61 -2.11
C GLY A 91 -0.35 19.53 -1.60
N ALA A 92 -0.23 19.12 -0.33
CA ALA A 92 -1.27 18.32 0.32
C ALA A 92 -2.52 19.16 0.56
N THR A 93 -3.69 18.56 0.36
CA THR A 93 -4.98 19.21 0.61
C THR A 93 -5.72 18.46 1.69
N TYR A 94 -6.70 19.11 2.32
CA TYR A 94 -7.60 18.46 3.25
C TYR A 94 -9.02 18.97 3.05
N THR A 95 -9.99 18.15 3.44
CA THR A 95 -11.40 18.50 3.48
C THR A 95 -11.98 18.09 4.83
N LEU A 96 -12.85 18.93 5.39
CA LEU A 96 -13.56 18.64 6.64
C LEU A 96 -14.99 18.21 6.37
N ILE A 97 -15.45 17.23 7.14
CA ILE A 97 -16.82 16.70 7.09
C ILE A 97 -17.34 16.62 8.54
N PRO A 98 -18.36 17.41 8.92
CA PRO A 98 -18.94 18.51 8.14
C PRO A 98 -17.97 19.71 8.01
N PRO A 99 -18.07 20.52 6.93
CA PRO A 99 -17.14 21.62 6.68
C PRO A 99 -17.21 22.75 7.72
N THR A 100 -18.33 22.86 8.43
CA THR A 100 -18.53 23.80 9.55
C THR A 100 -18.40 23.12 10.91
N GLY A 101 -17.91 21.88 10.97
CA GLY A 101 -17.87 21.06 12.18
C GLY A 101 -16.90 21.53 13.26
N CYS A 102 -16.13 22.58 12.98
CA CYS A 102 -15.02 23.05 13.82
C CYS A 102 -15.17 24.50 14.27
N GLU A 103 -16.27 25.15 13.88
CA GLU A 103 -16.55 26.52 14.32
C GLU A 103 -16.89 26.54 15.81
N PRO A 104 -16.49 27.59 16.54
CA PRO A 104 -16.84 27.74 17.94
C PRO A 104 -18.36 27.89 18.05
N SER A 105 -19.01 26.88 18.63
CA SER A 105 -20.45 26.92 18.92
C SER A 105 -20.67 27.59 20.27
N ALA A 106 -21.62 28.53 20.33
CA ALA A 106 -22.01 29.17 21.59
C ALA A 106 -22.61 28.19 22.61
N THR A 107 -22.95 26.97 22.19
CA THR A 107 -23.46 25.89 23.03
C THR A 107 -22.44 24.75 23.13
N PRO A 108 -22.23 24.17 24.33
CA PRO A 108 -21.40 22.99 24.50
C PRO A 108 -22.10 21.79 23.84
N ALA A 109 -21.74 21.51 22.58
CA ALA A 109 -22.23 20.39 21.80
C ALA A 109 -21.09 19.41 21.53
N PRO A 110 -21.34 18.09 21.51
CA PRO A 110 -20.31 17.11 21.22
C PRO A 110 -19.68 17.36 19.84
N LEU A 111 -18.36 17.40 19.79
CA LEU A 111 -17.60 17.61 18.56
C LEU A 111 -17.49 16.28 17.80
N SER A 112 -18.06 16.19 16.61
CA SER A 112 -17.87 15.07 15.68
C SER A 112 -17.41 15.61 14.34
N VAL A 113 -16.11 15.52 14.09
CA VAL A 113 -15.48 15.99 12.84
C VAL A 113 -14.64 14.89 12.23
N GLN A 114 -14.75 14.75 10.92
CA GLN A 114 -13.87 13.95 10.09
C GLN A 114 -13.03 14.87 9.20
N ALA A 115 -11.72 14.66 9.17
CA ALA A 115 -10.82 15.29 8.21
C ALA A 115 -10.32 14.26 7.21
N VAL A 116 -10.35 14.60 5.92
CA VAL A 116 -9.80 13.78 4.84
C VAL A 116 -8.63 14.54 4.24
N GLY A 117 -7.42 14.04 4.43
CA GLY A 117 -6.22 14.57 3.80
C GLY A 117 -5.92 13.84 2.51
N THR A 118 -5.50 14.58 1.48
CA THR A 118 -5.17 14.05 0.16
C THR A 118 -3.78 14.53 -0.26
N TYR A 119 -2.93 13.59 -0.65
CA TYR A 119 -1.59 13.86 -1.16
C TYR A 119 -1.20 12.83 -2.23
N ASN A 120 -0.74 13.29 -3.40
CA ASN A 120 -0.34 12.42 -4.52
C ASN A 120 -1.36 11.31 -4.85
N SER A 121 -2.65 11.65 -4.94
CA SER A 121 -3.79 10.74 -5.20
C SER A 121 -4.07 9.70 -4.09
N VAL A 122 -3.36 9.74 -2.98
CA VAL A 122 -3.68 8.95 -1.79
C VAL A 122 -4.50 9.81 -0.84
N SER A 123 -5.66 9.29 -0.43
CA SER A 123 -6.53 9.95 0.55
C SER A 123 -6.62 9.14 1.83
N ARG A 124 -6.50 9.81 2.98
CA ARG A 124 -6.59 9.21 4.31
C ARG A 124 -7.52 10.07 5.16
N SER A 125 -8.38 9.42 5.93
CA SER A 125 -9.34 10.11 6.79
C SER A 125 -9.08 9.81 8.26
N LEU A 126 -9.19 10.84 9.09
CA LEU A 126 -9.20 10.74 10.54
C LEU A 126 -10.53 11.30 11.04
N GLN A 127 -11.06 10.71 12.11
CA GLN A 127 -12.30 11.15 12.73
C GLN A 127 -12.11 11.26 14.23
N VAL A 128 -12.63 12.34 14.80
CA VAL A 128 -12.65 12.58 16.24
C VAL A 128 -14.09 12.81 16.67
N ASN A 129 -14.49 12.09 17.72
CA ASN A 129 -15.76 12.27 18.41
C ASN A 129 -15.47 12.58 19.88
N VAL A 130 -15.63 13.84 20.28
CA VAL A 130 -15.48 14.27 21.67
C VAL A 130 -16.86 14.43 22.28
N GLN A 131 -17.13 13.64 23.31
CA GLN A 131 -18.31 13.78 24.16
C GLN A 131 -17.93 14.64 25.37
N ILE A 132 -18.68 15.71 25.62
CA ILE A 132 -18.53 16.52 26.83
C ILE A 132 -19.36 15.83 27.91
N THR A 133 -18.70 15.14 28.84
CA THR A 133 -19.37 14.70 30.08
C THR A 133 -19.46 15.88 31.04
N PRO A 134 -20.62 16.09 31.71
CA PRO A 134 -20.86 17.20 32.63
C PRO A 134 -19.96 17.17 33.86
#